data_AF-A0A7Y6UGD3-F1
#
_entry.id   AF-A0A7Y6UGD3-F1
#
_cell.length_a   1.000
_cell.length_b   1.000
_cell.length_c   1.000
_cell.angle_alpha   90.00
_cell.angle_beta   90.00
_cell.angle_gamma   90.00
#
_symmetry.space_group_name_H-M   'P 1'
#
loop_
_entity.id
_entity.type
_entity.pdbx_description
1 polymer ?
#
loop_
_entity_poly.entity_id
_entity_poly.type
_entity_poly.pdbx_seq_one_letter_code
_entity_poly.pdbx_strand_id
1 'polypeptide(L)'
;ATRAAREAAAAGLVRARIHALLALSALARDDDDAASAVAYARDASELALTAGLPVERLVAHAALDAISGSEAVADPTAPSAATMAPSAIEGAARLLTDLGLTAQRPFRVIDAEGVPSDVADANPEILRLPGRALAVDGVREVIWRHGQELADLRRRSLLKRLLFLFASAPGKVFSKEAIVQAVWNVEYHPLRHDAALFTNIMRIRRLLGEDGSEIIRVTEDGYRFVPPRDFLFVIPR
;
A
#
# COMPACT_ATOMS: atom_id res chain seq x y z
N ALA A 1 6.36 0.79 -22.20
CA ALA A 1 7.73 0.31 -22.03
C ALA A 1 8.36 -0.27 -23.31
N THR A 2 7.69 -1.13 -24.08
CA THR A 2 8.23 -1.74 -25.33
C THR A 2 8.73 -0.73 -26.37
N ARG A 3 8.02 0.39 -26.57
CA ARG A 3 8.47 1.48 -27.43
C ARG A 3 9.76 2.11 -26.92
N ALA A 4 9.81 2.47 -25.64
CA ALA A 4 10.98 3.07 -25.00
C ALA A 4 12.20 2.15 -25.06
N ALA A 5 12.03 0.83 -24.87
CA ALA A 5 13.12 -0.14 -24.99
C ALA A 5 13.72 -0.15 -26.41
N ARG A 6 12.88 -0.11 -27.45
CA ARG A 6 13.33 -0.05 -28.85
C ARG A 6 14.03 1.26 -29.18
N GLU A 7 13.47 2.39 -28.75
CA GLU A 7 14.06 3.71 -28.98
C GLU A 7 15.40 3.86 -28.26
N ALA A 8 15.49 3.39 -27.01
CA ALA A 8 16.75 3.38 -26.25
C ALA A 8 17.81 2.48 -26.90
N ALA A 9 17.43 1.32 -27.43
CA ALA A 9 18.34 0.45 -28.18
C ALA A 9 18.87 1.15 -29.44
N ALA A 10 17.99 1.78 -30.23
CA ALA A 10 18.39 2.51 -31.43
C ALA A 10 19.30 3.72 -31.12
N ALA A 11 19.09 4.36 -29.97
CA ALA A 11 19.89 5.50 -29.51
C ALA A 11 21.16 5.10 -28.73
N GLY A 12 21.42 3.80 -28.52
CA GLY A 12 22.57 3.33 -27.72
C GLY A 12 22.46 3.65 -26.22
N LEU A 13 21.28 3.99 -25.71
CA LEU A 13 21.03 4.35 -24.32
C LEU A 13 20.86 3.09 -23.46
N VAL A 14 21.96 2.42 -23.18
CA VAL A 14 22.02 1.11 -22.50
C VAL A 14 21.24 1.09 -21.18
N ARG A 15 21.47 2.06 -20.27
CA ARG A 15 20.78 2.12 -18.98
C ARG A 15 19.27 2.31 -19.11
N ALA A 16 18.84 3.18 -20.02
CA ALA A 16 17.42 3.40 -20.30
C ALA A 16 16.75 2.15 -20.87
N ARG A 17 17.45 1.39 -21.71
CA ARG A 17 16.98 0.10 -22.23
C ARG A 17 16.81 -0.91 -21.10
N ILE A 18 17.77 -1.02 -20.18
CA ILE A 18 17.67 -1.93 -19.02
C ILE A 18 16.45 -1.59 -18.17
N HIS A 19 16.26 -0.32 -17.82
CA HIS A 19 15.10 0.09 -17.01
C HIS A 19 13.78 -0.21 -17.72
N ALA A 20 13.72 -0.03 -19.05
CA ALA A 20 12.53 -0.38 -19.83
C ALA A 20 12.26 -1.90 -19.84
N LEU A 21 13.29 -2.74 -19.89
CA LEU A 21 13.16 -4.20 -19.78
C LEU A 21 12.70 -4.62 -18.38
N LEU A 22 13.27 -4.02 -17.32
CA LEU A 22 12.87 -4.28 -15.94
C LEU A 22 11.40 -3.87 -15.69
N ALA A 23 10.95 -2.75 -16.25
CA ALA A 23 9.54 -2.36 -16.20
C ALA A 23 8.63 -3.34 -16.97
N LEU A 24 9.07 -3.86 -18.12
CA LEU A 24 8.33 -4.91 -18.85
C LEU A 24 8.27 -6.21 -18.04
N SER A 25 9.34 -6.56 -17.33
CA SER A 25 9.37 -7.71 -16.44
C SER A 25 8.33 -7.60 -15.34
N ALA A 26 8.21 -6.43 -14.69
CA ALA A 26 7.21 -6.18 -13.65
C ALA A 26 5.79 -6.33 -14.19
N LEU A 27 5.49 -5.68 -15.33
CA LEU A 27 4.17 -5.74 -15.97
C LEU A 27 3.79 -7.16 -16.38
N ALA A 28 4.70 -7.89 -17.03
CA ALA A 28 4.43 -9.26 -17.46
C ALA A 28 4.17 -10.19 -16.27
N ARG A 29 4.87 -10.00 -15.16
CA ARG A 29 4.61 -10.74 -13.92
C ARG A 29 3.23 -10.41 -13.36
N ASP A 30 2.83 -9.15 -13.35
CA ASP A 30 1.52 -8.71 -12.86
C ASP A 30 0.37 -9.22 -13.77
N ASP A 31 0.64 -9.42 -15.06
CA ASP A 31 -0.27 -10.04 -16.04
C ASP A 31 -0.27 -11.59 -16.01
N ASP A 32 0.43 -12.21 -15.04
CA ASP A 32 0.60 -13.66 -14.90
C ASP A 32 1.33 -14.35 -16.09
N ASP A 33 2.09 -13.56 -16.89
CA ASP A 33 2.97 -14.06 -17.94
C ASP A 33 4.41 -14.22 -17.44
N ALA A 34 4.61 -15.27 -16.65
CA ALA A 34 5.92 -15.59 -16.06
C ALA A 34 7.02 -15.81 -17.12
N ALA A 35 6.66 -16.35 -18.30
CA ALA A 35 7.63 -16.62 -19.36
C ALA A 35 8.22 -15.31 -19.91
N SER A 36 7.37 -14.34 -20.22
CA SER A 36 7.82 -13.02 -20.67
C SER A 36 8.55 -12.26 -19.55
N ALA A 37 8.06 -12.34 -18.31
CA ALA A 37 8.72 -11.71 -17.17
C ALA A 37 10.17 -12.18 -17.02
N VAL A 38 10.41 -13.50 -17.05
CA VAL A 38 11.75 -14.09 -16.97
C VAL A 38 12.61 -13.64 -18.15
N ALA A 39 12.08 -13.63 -19.37
CA ALA A 39 12.82 -13.22 -20.55
C ALA A 39 13.32 -11.77 -20.42
N TYR A 40 12.44 -10.84 -20.04
CA TYR A 40 12.82 -9.43 -19.88
C TYR A 40 13.85 -9.21 -18.76
N ALA A 41 13.70 -9.88 -17.62
CA ALA A 41 14.66 -9.78 -16.53
C ALA A 41 16.03 -10.39 -16.89
N ARG A 42 16.07 -11.49 -17.65
CA ARG A 42 17.32 -12.07 -18.17
C ARG A 42 18.01 -11.14 -19.15
N ASP A 43 17.28 -10.59 -20.12
CA ASP A 43 17.82 -9.64 -21.09
C ASP A 43 18.40 -8.39 -20.38
N ALA A 44 17.71 -7.89 -19.36
CA ALA A 44 18.18 -6.79 -18.53
C ALA A 44 19.49 -7.14 -17.79
N SER A 45 19.57 -8.33 -17.20
CA SER A 45 20.75 -8.82 -16.48
C SER A 45 21.96 -8.98 -17.39
N GLU A 46 21.79 -9.60 -18.56
CA GLU A 46 22.86 -9.77 -19.54
C GLU A 46 23.38 -8.43 -20.05
N LEU A 47 22.47 -7.51 -20.40
CA LEU A 47 22.86 -6.18 -20.88
C LEU A 47 23.60 -5.38 -19.79
N ALA A 48 23.13 -5.46 -18.54
CA ALA A 48 23.78 -4.80 -17.40
C ALA A 48 25.17 -5.37 -17.12
N LEU A 49 25.36 -6.68 -17.25
CA LEU A 49 26.65 -7.34 -17.11
C LEU A 49 27.62 -6.88 -18.21
N THR A 50 27.20 -6.93 -19.47
CA THR A 50 28.05 -6.48 -20.60
C THR A 50 28.42 -5.01 -20.50
N ALA A 51 27.54 -4.17 -19.96
CA ALA A 51 27.75 -2.74 -19.81
C ALA A 51 28.52 -2.33 -18.55
N GLY A 52 28.85 -3.27 -17.66
CA GLY A 52 29.51 -2.98 -16.38
C GLY A 52 28.64 -2.14 -15.43
N LEU A 53 27.33 -2.40 -15.41
CA LEU A 53 26.34 -1.68 -14.62
C LEU A 53 25.89 -2.53 -13.41
N PRO A 54 26.61 -2.49 -12.27
CA PRO A 54 26.39 -3.42 -11.16
C PRO A 54 25.06 -3.21 -10.44
N VAL A 55 24.57 -1.97 -10.33
CA VAL A 55 23.27 -1.65 -9.72
C VAL A 55 22.14 -2.28 -10.52
N GLU A 56 22.09 -2.01 -11.83
CA GLU A 56 21.10 -2.59 -12.74
C GLU A 56 21.16 -4.11 -12.77
N ARG A 57 22.36 -4.70 -12.71
CA ARG A 57 22.54 -6.15 -12.64
C ARG A 57 21.98 -6.74 -11.35
N LEU A 58 22.19 -6.09 -10.20
CA LEU A 58 21.61 -6.51 -8.91
C LEU A 58 20.08 -6.44 -8.96
N VAL A 59 19.51 -5.38 -9.53
CA VAL A 59 18.05 -5.23 -9.71
C VAL A 59 17.48 -6.33 -10.61
N ALA A 60 18.14 -6.65 -11.72
CA ALA A 60 17.71 -7.70 -12.62
C ALA A 60 17.74 -9.10 -11.98
N HIS A 61 18.75 -9.39 -11.15
CA HIS A 61 18.78 -10.63 -10.37
C HIS A 61 17.67 -10.69 -9.33
N ALA A 62 17.46 -9.62 -8.57
CA ALA A 62 16.36 -9.56 -7.60
C ALA A 62 14.98 -9.71 -8.29
N ALA A 63 14.81 -9.19 -9.50
CA ALA A 63 13.60 -9.41 -10.30
C ALA A 63 13.41 -10.89 -10.70
N LEU A 64 14.48 -11.60 -11.06
CA LEU A 64 14.43 -13.05 -11.36
C LEU A 64 14.05 -13.88 -10.12
N ASP A 65 14.59 -13.52 -8.96
CA ASP A 65 14.24 -14.14 -7.69
C ASP A 65 12.76 -13.90 -7.36
N ALA A 66 12.26 -12.68 -7.61
CA ALA A 66 10.85 -12.31 -7.46
C ALA A 66 9.91 -13.22 -8.25
N ILE A 67 10.24 -13.48 -9.51
CA ILE A 67 9.44 -14.31 -10.41
C ILE A 67 9.47 -15.78 -9.97
N SER A 68 10.56 -16.21 -9.33
CA SER A 68 10.72 -17.57 -8.80
C SER A 68 10.00 -17.79 -7.46
N GLY A 69 9.26 -16.80 -6.96
CA GLY A 69 8.49 -16.88 -5.71
C GLY A 69 9.25 -16.40 -4.47
N SER A 70 10.49 -15.92 -4.62
CA SER A 70 11.23 -15.25 -3.56
C SER A 70 10.86 -13.77 -3.47
N GLU A 71 11.18 -13.11 -2.36
CA GLU A 71 10.99 -11.66 -2.26
C GLU A 71 12.07 -10.93 -3.09
N ALA A 72 11.68 -10.01 -3.97
CA ALA A 72 12.64 -9.20 -4.71
C ALA A 72 13.32 -8.20 -3.76
N VAL A 73 14.53 -8.53 -3.32
CA VAL A 73 15.32 -7.72 -2.39
C VAL A 73 16.71 -7.53 -2.98
N ALA A 74 17.25 -6.31 -2.85
CA ALA A 74 18.66 -6.06 -3.11
C ALA A 74 19.49 -6.66 -1.96
N ASP A 75 19.73 -7.97 -2.01
CA ASP A 75 20.43 -8.72 -0.98
C ASP A 75 21.94 -8.37 -0.96
N PRO A 76 22.46 -7.79 0.13
CA PRO A 76 23.88 -7.44 0.24
C PRO A 76 24.80 -8.68 0.27
N THR A 77 24.26 -9.87 0.54
CA THR A 77 25.00 -11.13 0.57
C THR A 77 24.99 -11.86 -0.78
N ALA A 78 24.21 -11.38 -1.75
CA ALA A 78 24.14 -11.97 -3.07
C ALA A 78 25.49 -11.85 -3.82
N PRO A 79 25.87 -12.84 -4.65
CA PRO A 79 27.08 -12.76 -5.48
C PRO A 79 27.11 -11.53 -6.40
N SER A 80 25.95 -11.03 -6.81
CA SER A 80 25.80 -9.81 -7.61
C SER A 80 26.16 -8.53 -6.84
N ALA A 81 26.09 -8.55 -5.50
CA ALA A 81 26.37 -7.45 -4.59
C ALA A 81 27.76 -7.51 -3.92
N ALA A 82 28.48 -8.63 -4.02
CA ALA A 82 29.70 -8.92 -3.26
C ALA A 82 30.82 -7.85 -3.34
N THR A 83 30.88 -7.08 -4.42
CA THR A 83 31.88 -6.01 -4.64
C THR A 83 31.29 -4.60 -4.62
N MET A 84 29.99 -4.47 -4.30
CA MET A 84 29.27 -3.21 -4.34
C MET A 84 29.43 -2.42 -3.04
N ALA A 85 29.49 -1.09 -3.15
CA ALA A 85 29.41 -0.21 -1.99
C ALA A 85 28.00 -0.24 -1.38
N PRO A 86 27.83 0.00 -0.06
CA PRO A 86 26.51 0.03 0.58
C PRO A 86 25.52 1.01 -0.07
N SER A 87 25.98 2.18 -0.51
CA SER A 87 25.15 3.17 -1.20
C SER A 87 24.63 2.69 -2.56
N ALA A 88 25.38 1.81 -3.25
CA ALA A 88 24.96 1.20 -4.50
C ALA A 88 23.88 0.13 -4.28
N ILE A 89 23.99 -0.64 -3.20
CA ILE A 89 22.97 -1.61 -2.78
C ILE A 89 21.67 -0.89 -2.40
N GLU A 90 21.78 0.21 -1.64
CA GLU A 90 20.63 1.07 -1.32
C GLU A 90 20.02 1.70 -2.59
N GLY A 91 20.86 2.09 -3.56
CA GLY A 91 20.42 2.53 -4.88
C GLY A 91 19.64 1.45 -5.65
N ALA A 92 20.08 0.19 -5.59
CA ALA A 92 19.36 -0.94 -6.18
C ALA A 92 18.01 -1.19 -5.49
N ALA A 93 17.95 -1.10 -4.15
CA ALA A 93 16.71 -1.22 -3.40
C ALA A 93 15.69 -0.13 -3.77
N ARG A 94 16.15 1.13 -3.90
CA ARG A 94 15.33 2.23 -4.41
C ARG A 94 14.83 1.95 -5.82
N LEU A 95 15.71 1.52 -6.73
CA LEU A 95 15.35 1.24 -8.11
C LEU A 95 14.35 0.07 -8.25
N LEU A 96 14.48 -0.99 -7.43
CA LEU A 96 13.47 -2.06 -7.35
C LEU A 96 12.10 -1.50 -6.96
N THR A 97 12.07 -0.58 -5.99
CA THR A 97 10.83 0.05 -5.49
C THR A 97 10.22 0.93 -6.58
N ASP A 98 11.02 1.79 -7.20
CA ASP A 98 10.58 2.71 -8.25
C ASP A 98 10.04 1.96 -9.49
N LEU A 99 10.59 0.78 -9.79
CA LEU A 99 10.16 -0.06 -10.90
C LEU A 99 9.01 -1.02 -10.54
N GLY A 100 8.50 -0.99 -9.29
CA GLY A 100 7.45 -1.90 -8.83
C GLY A 100 7.88 -3.37 -8.81
N LEU A 101 9.20 -3.63 -8.81
CA LEU A 101 9.78 -4.96 -8.80
C LEU A 101 9.91 -5.53 -7.40
N THR A 102 9.80 -4.71 -6.35
CA THR A 102 9.70 -5.22 -4.98
C THR A 102 8.42 -6.05 -4.82
N ALA A 103 8.56 -7.22 -4.18
CA ALA A 103 7.40 -7.94 -3.64
C ALA A 103 6.87 -7.29 -2.35
N GLN A 104 7.58 -6.28 -1.82
CA GLN A 104 7.10 -5.51 -0.69
C GLN A 104 5.83 -4.79 -1.07
N ARG A 105 4.75 -5.28 -0.49
CA ARG A 105 3.48 -4.61 -0.41
C ARG A 105 3.35 -4.10 1.04
N PRO A 106 4.12 -3.06 1.42
CA PRO A 106 4.23 -2.60 2.80
C PRO A 106 2.95 -1.89 3.26
N PHE A 107 1.99 -1.70 2.36
CA PHE A 107 0.69 -1.13 2.68
C PHE A 107 -0.39 -2.14 2.43
N ARG A 108 -1.38 -2.15 3.32
CA ARG A 108 -2.62 -2.87 3.13
C ARG A 108 -3.72 -1.88 2.81
N VAL A 109 -4.50 -2.18 1.79
CA VAL A 109 -5.76 -1.50 1.49
C VAL A 109 -6.93 -2.40 1.85
N ILE A 110 -8.03 -1.81 2.32
CA ILE A 110 -9.28 -2.49 2.66
C ILE A 110 -10.40 -1.72 1.96
N ASP A 111 -11.20 -2.42 1.15
CA ASP A 111 -12.32 -1.85 0.40
C ASP A 111 -13.63 -1.80 1.20
N ALA A 112 -14.72 -1.37 0.56
CA ALA A 112 -16.03 -1.23 1.20
C ALA A 112 -16.62 -2.56 1.70
N GLU A 113 -16.24 -3.66 1.06
CA GLU A 113 -16.65 -5.03 1.38
C GLU A 113 -15.76 -5.66 2.47
N GLY A 114 -14.70 -4.96 2.88
CA GLY A 114 -13.74 -5.42 3.88
C GLY A 114 -12.73 -6.42 3.35
N VAL A 115 -12.55 -6.49 2.02
CA VAL A 115 -11.55 -7.34 1.39
C VAL A 115 -10.19 -6.66 1.48
N PRO A 116 -9.20 -7.28 2.16
CA PRO A 116 -7.86 -6.74 2.20
C PRO A 116 -7.12 -7.04 0.89
N SER A 117 -6.32 -6.08 0.43
CA SER A 117 -5.33 -6.26 -0.63
C SER A 117 -4.03 -5.57 -0.22
N ASP A 118 -2.89 -6.16 -0.54
CA ASP A 118 -1.61 -5.54 -0.23
C ASP A 118 -1.11 -4.76 -1.48
N VAL A 119 -0.58 -3.55 -1.30
CA VAL A 119 -0.08 -2.66 -2.37
C VAL A 119 1.34 -2.15 -2.08
N ALA A 120 2.10 -1.88 -3.14
CA ALA A 120 3.49 -1.42 -3.05
C ALA A 120 3.63 0.06 -2.64
N ASP A 121 2.65 0.90 -3.02
CA ASP A 121 2.67 2.34 -2.78
C ASP A 121 1.33 2.81 -2.19
N ALA A 122 1.40 3.70 -1.20
CA ALA A 122 0.27 4.39 -0.58
C ALA A 122 0.09 5.83 -1.11
N ASN A 123 0.62 6.15 -2.28
CA ASN A 123 0.42 7.45 -2.92
C ASN A 123 -1.09 7.71 -3.17
N PRO A 124 -1.65 8.84 -2.69
CA PRO A 124 -3.07 9.14 -2.79
C PRO A 124 -3.57 9.23 -4.24
N GLU A 125 -2.73 9.67 -5.17
CA GLU A 125 -3.08 9.79 -6.59
C GLU A 125 -3.16 8.40 -7.25
N ILE A 126 -2.22 7.51 -6.92
CA ILE A 126 -2.20 6.13 -7.42
C ILE A 126 -3.42 5.36 -6.89
N LEU A 127 -3.72 5.50 -5.60
CA LEU A 127 -4.88 4.87 -4.95
C LEU A 127 -6.21 5.60 -5.22
N ARG A 128 -6.15 6.74 -5.93
CA ARG A 128 -7.26 7.64 -6.24
C ARG A 128 -8.07 8.07 -5.02
N LEU A 129 -7.41 8.28 -3.87
CA LEU A 129 -8.08 8.62 -2.61
C LEU A 129 -8.94 9.90 -2.71
N PRO A 130 -8.47 10.99 -3.34
CA PRO A 130 -9.30 12.19 -3.52
C PRO A 130 -10.53 11.92 -4.39
N GLY A 131 -10.44 11.01 -5.37
CA GLY A 131 -11.55 10.70 -6.29
C GLY A 131 -12.67 9.87 -5.67
N ARG A 132 -12.49 9.35 -4.45
CA ARG A 132 -13.46 8.48 -3.77
C ARG A 132 -14.48 9.29 -2.97
N ALA A 133 -15.69 8.76 -2.83
CA ALA A 133 -16.71 9.37 -1.98
C ALA A 133 -16.23 9.45 -0.53
N LEU A 134 -15.53 8.43 -0.03
CA LEU A 134 -14.85 8.42 1.26
C LEU A 134 -13.57 7.59 1.17
N ALA A 135 -12.46 8.09 1.69
CA ALA A 135 -11.25 7.29 1.91
C ALA A 135 -10.57 7.67 3.23
N VAL A 136 -9.89 6.71 3.83
CA VAL A 136 -9.09 6.92 5.04
C VAL A 136 -7.64 6.59 4.69
N ASP A 137 -6.77 7.58 4.73
CA ASP A 137 -5.33 7.40 4.58
C ASP A 137 -4.71 7.22 5.97
N GLY A 138 -4.48 5.97 6.35
CA GLY A 138 -3.84 5.62 7.62
C GLY A 138 -2.33 5.81 7.63
N VAL A 139 -1.71 6.05 6.46
CA VAL A 139 -0.27 6.37 6.35
C VAL A 139 -0.05 7.86 6.64
N ARG A 140 -0.86 8.73 6.05
CA ARG A 140 -0.83 10.19 6.29
C ARG A 140 -1.72 10.64 7.43
N GLU A 141 -2.54 9.72 7.95
CA GLU A 141 -3.52 9.95 9.00
C GLU A 141 -4.53 11.04 8.63
N VAL A 142 -5.14 10.94 7.45
CA VAL A 142 -6.14 11.91 6.95
C VAL A 142 -7.40 11.23 6.43
N ILE A 143 -8.53 11.94 6.45
CA ILE A 143 -9.80 11.51 5.85
C ILE A 143 -10.01 12.29 4.56
N TRP A 144 -10.27 11.60 3.46
CA TRP A 144 -10.66 12.17 2.17
C TRP A 144 -12.16 12.01 1.95
N ARG A 145 -12.81 13.05 1.42
CA ARG A 145 -14.24 13.07 1.08
C ARG A 145 -14.44 13.93 -0.18
N HIS A 146 -15.00 13.34 -1.24
CA HIS A 146 -15.36 14.06 -2.47
C HIS A 146 -14.28 15.03 -2.99
N GLY A 147 -13.02 14.59 -3.04
CA GLY A 147 -11.90 15.41 -3.52
C GLY A 147 -11.23 16.30 -2.47
N GLN A 148 -11.75 16.35 -1.24
CA GLN A 148 -11.24 17.23 -0.19
C GLN A 148 -10.68 16.44 0.99
N GLU A 149 -9.57 16.93 1.55
CA GLU A 149 -9.09 16.47 2.85
C GLU A 149 -10.01 17.02 3.93
N LEU A 150 -10.84 16.16 4.52
CA LEU A 150 -11.88 16.54 5.47
C LEU A 150 -11.34 16.75 6.88
N ALA A 151 -10.37 15.94 7.30
CA ALA A 151 -9.80 16.04 8.65
C ALA A 151 -8.42 15.37 8.80
N ASP A 152 -7.56 16.01 9.59
CA ASP A 152 -6.27 15.49 10.07
C ASP A 152 -6.43 14.65 11.36
N LEU A 153 -6.00 13.41 11.38
CA LEU A 153 -6.15 12.49 12.52
C LEU A 153 -4.93 12.49 13.48
N ARG A 154 -3.82 13.14 13.13
CA ARG A 154 -2.54 13.09 13.89
C ARG A 154 -2.69 13.54 15.34
N ARG A 155 -3.52 14.56 15.58
CA ARG A 155 -3.78 15.12 16.92
C ARG A 155 -4.99 14.50 17.61
N ARG A 156 -5.63 13.49 17.02
CA ARG A 156 -6.92 12.92 17.44
C ARG A 156 -6.78 11.43 17.74
N SER A 157 -5.81 11.07 18.59
CA SER A 157 -5.40 9.67 18.83
C SER A 157 -6.55 8.70 19.11
N LEU A 158 -7.50 9.09 19.96
CA LEU A 158 -8.65 8.25 20.32
C LEU A 158 -9.65 8.07 19.15
N LEU A 159 -9.99 9.17 18.46
CA LEU A 159 -10.89 9.13 17.30
C LEU A 159 -10.25 8.37 16.14
N LYS A 160 -8.94 8.52 15.95
CA LYS A 160 -8.13 7.77 14.99
C LYS A 160 -8.23 6.27 15.26
N ARG A 161 -7.93 5.82 16.49
CA ARG A 161 -8.00 4.39 16.87
C ARG A 161 -9.39 3.80 16.62
N LEU A 162 -10.44 4.53 17.00
CA LEU A 162 -11.82 4.09 16.82
C LEU A 162 -12.22 4.06 15.34
N LEU A 163 -11.82 5.05 14.53
CA LEU A 163 -12.05 5.03 13.08
C LEU A 163 -11.29 3.89 12.41
N PHE A 164 -10.03 3.64 12.78
CA PHE A 164 -9.23 2.56 12.20
C PHE A 164 -9.81 1.20 12.56
N LEU A 165 -10.35 1.02 13.78
CA LEU A 165 -11.06 -0.21 14.16
C LEU A 165 -12.22 -0.51 13.19
N PHE A 166 -13.05 0.50 12.91
CA PHE A 166 -14.18 0.38 12.00
C PHE A 166 -13.75 0.19 10.53
N ALA A 167 -12.80 0.99 10.07
CA ALA A 167 -12.28 0.96 8.71
C ALA A 167 -11.51 -0.34 8.39
N SER A 168 -10.98 -1.03 9.42
CA SER A 168 -10.31 -2.33 9.27
C SER A 168 -11.28 -3.49 9.01
N ALA A 169 -12.57 -3.31 9.28
CA ALA A 169 -13.58 -4.33 9.02
C ALA A 169 -14.94 -3.70 8.68
N PRO A 170 -15.08 -3.08 7.49
CA PRO A 170 -16.37 -2.63 6.98
C PRO A 170 -17.43 -3.73 7.01
N GLY A 171 -18.67 -3.35 7.30
CA GLY A 171 -19.80 -4.28 7.46
C GLY A 171 -19.84 -5.04 8.77
N LYS A 172 -18.72 -5.18 9.50
CA LYS A 172 -18.68 -5.87 10.81
C LYS A 172 -19.40 -5.07 11.89
N VAL A 173 -20.19 -5.77 12.70
CA VAL A 173 -20.75 -5.21 13.95
C VAL A 173 -19.72 -5.38 15.06
N PHE A 174 -19.41 -4.27 15.74
CA PHE A 174 -18.61 -4.28 16.95
C PHE A 174 -19.49 -3.95 18.15
N SER A 175 -19.47 -4.82 19.17
CA SER A 175 -20.14 -4.54 20.44
C SER A 175 -19.43 -3.44 21.22
N LYS A 176 -20.13 -2.84 22.19
CA LYS A 176 -19.54 -1.80 23.05
C LYS A 176 -18.33 -2.34 23.80
N GLU A 177 -18.42 -3.59 24.27
CA GLU A 177 -17.35 -4.32 24.94
C GLU A 177 -16.14 -4.46 24.02
N ALA A 178 -16.34 -4.92 22.79
CA ALA A 178 -15.28 -5.11 21.81
C ALA A 178 -14.60 -3.78 21.45
N ILE A 179 -15.38 -2.70 21.29
CA ILE A 179 -14.84 -1.37 21.00
C ILE A 179 -14.01 -0.86 22.18
N VAL A 180 -14.52 -0.96 23.41
CA VAL A 180 -13.81 -0.46 24.59
C VAL A 180 -12.53 -1.25 24.83
N GLN A 181 -12.57 -2.57 24.67
CA GLN A 181 -11.37 -3.39 24.76
C GLN A 181 -10.34 -3.02 23.69
N ALA A 182 -10.74 -2.84 22.42
CA ALA A 182 -9.80 -2.51 21.35
C ALA A 182 -9.22 -1.08 21.45
N VAL A 183 -10.04 -0.11 21.86
CA VAL A 183 -9.70 1.33 21.80
C VAL A 183 -9.19 1.88 23.13
N TRP A 184 -9.63 1.36 24.27
CA TRP A 184 -9.14 1.78 25.59
C TRP A 184 -8.30 0.71 26.29
N ASN A 185 -8.32 -0.55 25.83
CA ASN A 185 -7.60 -1.67 26.46
C ASN A 185 -7.97 -1.87 27.93
N VAL A 186 -9.26 -1.77 28.23
CA VAL A 186 -9.84 -1.98 29.56
C VAL A 186 -11.13 -2.78 29.45
N GLU A 187 -11.49 -3.48 30.53
CA GLU A 187 -12.77 -4.15 30.63
C GLU A 187 -13.92 -3.14 30.56
N TYR A 188 -14.99 -3.50 29.85
CA TYR A 188 -16.14 -2.63 29.69
C TYR A 188 -16.99 -2.53 30.96
N HIS A 189 -17.37 -1.30 31.32
CA HIS A 189 -18.28 -1.01 32.40
C HIS A 189 -19.29 0.04 31.94
N PRO A 190 -20.60 -0.27 31.85
CA PRO A 190 -21.61 0.63 31.27
C PRO A 190 -21.60 2.04 31.88
N LEU A 191 -21.59 2.14 33.22
CA LEU A 191 -21.62 3.44 33.93
C LEU A 191 -20.37 4.31 33.69
N ARG A 192 -19.26 3.74 33.22
CA ARG A 192 -18.00 4.46 32.98
C ARG A 192 -17.80 4.78 31.50
N HIS A 193 -18.23 3.88 30.62
CA HIS A 193 -17.80 3.91 29.23
C HIS A 193 -18.90 4.30 28.25
N ASP A 194 -20.20 4.17 28.59
CA ASP A 194 -21.27 4.47 27.63
C ASP A 194 -21.27 5.93 27.17
N ALA A 195 -21.18 6.88 28.11
CA ALA A 195 -21.16 8.31 27.78
C ALA A 195 -19.93 8.69 26.94
N ALA A 196 -18.77 8.11 27.27
CA ALA A 196 -17.52 8.35 26.55
C ALA A 196 -17.57 7.74 25.14
N LEU A 197 -18.07 6.51 25.00
CA LEU A 197 -18.23 5.83 23.72
C LEU A 197 -19.20 6.60 22.82
N PHE A 198 -20.39 6.94 23.32
CA PHE A 198 -21.38 7.74 22.59
C PHE A 198 -20.79 9.06 22.10
N THR A 199 -20.10 9.79 22.98
CA THR A 199 -19.47 11.08 22.62
C THR A 199 -18.43 10.91 21.52
N ASN A 200 -17.59 9.87 21.59
CA ASN A 200 -16.57 9.63 20.56
C ASN A 200 -17.17 9.15 19.23
N ILE A 201 -18.21 8.32 19.26
CA ILE A 201 -18.96 7.94 18.05
C ILE A 201 -19.55 9.18 17.39
N MET A 202 -20.20 10.07 18.15
CA MET A 202 -20.75 11.32 17.61
C MET A 202 -19.67 12.24 17.03
N ARG A 203 -18.48 12.29 17.65
CA ARG A 203 -17.33 13.05 17.11
C ARG A 203 -16.82 12.47 15.80
N ILE A 204 -16.70 11.14 15.67
CA ILE A 204 -16.29 10.52 14.40
C ILE A 204 -17.34 10.74 13.33
N ARG A 205 -18.63 10.57 13.63
CA ARG A 205 -19.70 10.84 12.66
C ARG A 205 -19.59 12.26 12.08
N ARG A 206 -19.32 13.27 12.93
CA ARG A 206 -19.07 14.64 12.46
C ARG A 206 -17.82 14.78 11.61
N LEU A 207 -16.75 14.02 11.90
CA LEU A 207 -15.55 13.99 11.06
C LEU A 207 -15.77 13.32 9.71
N LEU A 208 -16.77 12.45 9.58
CA LEU A 208 -17.10 11.75 8.33
C LEU A 208 -18.01 12.55 7.40
N GLY A 209 -18.64 13.62 7.90
CA GLY A 209 -19.56 14.48 7.14
C GLY A 209 -21.01 14.36 7.60
N GLU A 210 -21.92 14.94 6.81
CA GLU A 210 -23.35 15.03 7.12
C GLU A 210 -24.02 13.64 7.22
N ASP A 211 -23.57 12.67 6.43
CA ASP A 211 -24.04 11.28 6.41
C ASP A 211 -23.29 10.37 7.40
N GLY A 212 -22.55 10.94 8.36
CA GLY A 212 -21.79 10.16 9.33
C GLY A 212 -22.62 9.14 10.13
N SER A 213 -23.90 9.42 10.41
CA SER A 213 -24.81 8.45 11.05
C SER A 213 -25.16 7.25 10.18
N GLU A 214 -25.18 7.44 8.86
CA GLU A 214 -25.41 6.37 7.89
C GLU A 214 -24.15 5.56 7.65
N ILE A 215 -22.98 6.17 7.83
CA ILE A 215 -21.67 5.51 7.71
C ILE A 215 -21.32 4.71 8.96
N ILE A 216 -21.53 5.25 10.17
CA ILE A 216 -21.42 4.47 11.42
C ILE A 216 -22.82 4.31 11.97
N ARG A 217 -23.46 3.16 11.74
CA ARG A 217 -24.84 2.87 12.15
C ARG A 217 -24.88 2.27 13.55
N VAL A 218 -25.95 2.57 14.28
CA VAL A 218 -26.29 1.85 15.52
C VAL A 218 -27.00 0.55 15.13
N THR A 219 -26.63 -0.54 15.78
CA THR A 219 -27.31 -1.84 15.68
C THR A 219 -27.75 -2.27 17.08
N GLU A 220 -28.58 -3.32 17.17
CA GLU A 220 -28.99 -3.90 18.47
C GLU A 220 -27.76 -4.26 19.33
N ASP A 221 -26.76 -4.87 18.71
CA ASP A 221 -25.56 -5.36 19.41
C ASP A 221 -24.37 -4.37 19.43
N GLY A 222 -24.55 -3.11 19.01
CA GLY A 222 -23.44 -2.14 18.99
C GLY A 222 -23.40 -1.21 17.77
N TYR A 223 -22.27 -1.17 17.07
CA TYR A 223 -22.04 -0.25 15.95
C TYR A 223 -21.49 -0.96 14.72
N ARG A 224 -21.93 -0.53 13.54
CA ARG A 224 -21.48 -1.05 12.23
C ARG A 224 -20.98 0.07 11.35
N PHE A 225 -19.83 -0.15 10.69
CA PHE A 225 -19.32 0.74 9.66
C PHE A 225 -19.84 0.31 8.29
N VAL A 226 -20.52 1.21 7.57
CA VAL A 226 -21.14 1.00 6.25
C VAL A 226 -20.68 2.13 5.34
N PRO A 227 -19.46 2.07 4.80
CA PRO A 227 -18.94 3.12 3.96
C PRO A 227 -19.56 3.07 2.54
N PRO A 228 -19.38 4.13 1.72
CA PRO A 228 -19.72 4.11 0.31
C PRO A 228 -19.02 2.99 -0.46
N ARG A 229 -19.58 2.58 -1.61
CA ARG A 229 -19.06 1.46 -2.43
C ARG A 229 -17.62 1.63 -2.90
N ASP A 230 -17.20 2.87 -3.16
CA ASP A 230 -15.86 3.20 -3.62
C ASP A 230 -14.91 3.53 -2.46
N PHE A 231 -15.24 3.09 -1.24
CA PHE A 231 -14.39 3.29 -0.07
C PHE A 231 -13.03 2.62 -0.19
N LEU A 232 -12.01 3.24 0.40
CA LEU A 232 -10.71 2.64 0.59
C LEU A 232 -10.08 3.10 1.90
N PHE A 233 -9.56 2.16 2.67
CA PHE A 233 -8.71 2.40 3.83
C PHE A 233 -7.32 1.87 3.57
N VAL A 234 -6.29 2.71 3.64
CA VAL A 234 -4.88 2.29 3.48
C VAL A 234 -4.15 2.39 4.82
N ILE A 235 -3.37 1.37 5.18
CA ILE A 235 -2.55 1.34 6.40
C ILE A 235 -1.17 0.75 6.11
N PRO A 236 -0.13 1.12 6.88
CA PRO A 236 1.12 0.36 6.93
C PRO A 236 0.85 -1.08 7.41
N ARG A 237 1.58 -2.03 6.83
CA ARG A 237 1.64 -3.42 7.27
C ARG A 237 2.57 -3.60 8.46
#